data_AF-A0A7Y3JUM3-F1
#
_entry.id   AF-A0A7Y3JUM3-F1
#
_cell.length_a   1.000
_cell.length_b   1.000
_cell.length_c   1.000
_cell.angle_alpha   90.00
_cell.angle_beta   90.00
_cell.angle_gamma   90.00
#
_symmetry.space_group_name_H-M   'P 1'
#
loop_
_entity.id
_entity.type
_entity.pdbx_description
1 polymer ?
#
loop_
_entity_poly.entity_id
_entity_poly.type
_entity_poly.pdbx_seq_one_letter_code
_entity_poly.pdbx_strand_id
1 'polypeptide(L)'
;MVLSVEETFFRMLRNREFDAAELSMSSYCVTLGRDNPDFIAIPVFPSRFFRHSCIFVSAKSGIEKPSDLVGKRIGVPEYQMTAPVWIRGILQDEYGIDPA
;
A
#
# COMPACT_ATOMS: atom_id res chain seq x y z
N MET A 1 -8.88 19.17 15.90
CA MET A 1 -7.65 18.36 16.02
C MET A 1 -7.46 17.65 14.69
N VAL A 2 -6.29 17.71 14.06
CA VAL A 2 -6.05 17.03 12.77
C VAL A 2 -5.75 15.56 13.06
N LEU A 3 -6.49 14.64 12.42
CA LEU A 3 -6.27 13.20 12.56
C LEU A 3 -5.06 12.76 11.72
N SER A 4 -4.37 11.70 12.13
CA SER A 4 -3.42 11.04 11.24
C SER A 4 -4.17 10.36 10.09
N VAL A 5 -3.45 10.09 9.00
CA VAL A 5 -3.99 9.44 7.81
C VAL A 5 -4.48 8.03 8.16
N GLU A 6 -3.69 7.29 8.93
CA GLU A 6 -4.00 5.93 9.37
C GLU A 6 -5.28 5.89 10.21
N GLU A 7 -5.44 6.84 11.13
CA GLU A 7 -6.63 6.94 11.98
C GLU A 7 -7.87 7.30 11.15
N THR A 8 -7.73 8.23 10.20
CA THR A 8 -8.80 8.60 9.26
C THR A 8 -9.27 7.38 8.47
N PHE A 9 -8.32 6.60 7.92
CA PHE A 9 -8.63 5.40 7.14
C PHE A 9 -9.32 4.35 7.99
N PHE A 10 -8.82 4.10 9.20
CA PHE A 10 -9.36 3.11 10.11
C PHE A 10 -10.81 3.44 10.48
N ARG A 11 -11.08 4.67 10.93
CA ARG A 11 -12.43 5.11 11.32
C ARG A 11 -13.40 5.12 10.14
N MET A 12 -12.95 5.50 8.95
CA MET A 12 -13.80 5.44 7.75
C MET A 12 -14.14 4.00 7.36
N LEU A 13 -13.14 3.11 7.25
CA LEU A 13 -13.34 1.72 6.83
C LEU A 13 -14.12 0.88 7.84
N ARG A 14 -13.93 1.15 9.14
CA ARG A 14 -14.54 0.34 10.21
C ARG A 14 -15.93 0.82 10.59
N ASN A 15 -16.09 2.14 10.73
CA ASN A 15 -17.25 2.74 11.39
C ASN A 15 -18.01 3.72 10.49
N ARG A 16 -17.48 4.09 9.31
CA ARG A 16 -18.07 5.06 8.39
C ARG A 16 -18.37 6.40 9.07
N GLU A 17 -17.42 6.89 9.87
CA GLU A 17 -17.61 8.07 10.72
C GLU A 17 -17.62 9.41 9.97
N PHE A 18 -17.30 9.40 8.67
CA PHE A 18 -17.20 10.61 7.85
C PHE A 18 -18.03 10.45 6.58
N ASP A 19 -18.67 11.54 6.13
CA ASP A 19 -19.38 11.56 4.84
C ASP A 19 -18.43 11.41 3.65
N ALA A 20 -17.21 11.95 3.80
CA ALA A 20 -16.11 11.81 2.85
C ALA A 20 -14.77 11.82 3.60
N ALA A 21 -13.86 10.94 3.19
CA ALA A 21 -12.52 10.86 3.73
C ALA A 21 -11.54 10.33 2.68
N GLU A 22 -10.26 10.64 2.84
CA GLU A 22 -9.21 9.91 2.13
C GLU A 22 -9.21 8.44 2.59
N LEU A 23 -8.86 7.52 1.70
CA LEU A 23 -8.73 6.09 1.97
C LEU A 23 -7.46 5.54 1.31
N SER A 24 -6.89 4.50 1.91
CA SER A 24 -5.89 3.65 1.25
C SER A 24 -6.50 3.08 -0.04
N MET A 25 -5.85 3.33 -1.18
CA MET A 25 -6.32 2.88 -2.50
C MET A 25 -6.50 1.36 -2.54
N SER A 26 -5.55 0.60 -2.00
CA SER A 26 -5.64 -0.85 -1.94
C SER A 26 -6.79 -1.33 -1.05
N SER A 27 -7.03 -0.63 0.08
CA SER A 27 -8.15 -0.96 0.97
C SER A 27 -9.49 -0.70 0.30
N TYR A 28 -9.61 0.39 -0.46
CA TYR A 28 -10.79 0.64 -1.32
C TYR A 28 -10.98 -0.46 -2.37
N CYS A 29 -9.92 -0.89 -3.07
CA CYS A 29 -10.04 -1.99 -4.03
C CYS A 29 -10.51 -3.29 -3.36
N VAL A 30 -10.10 -3.57 -2.12
CA VAL A 30 -10.61 -4.73 -1.36
C VAL A 30 -12.12 -4.61 -1.12
N THR A 31 -12.66 -3.42 -0.86
CA THR A 31 -14.11 -3.26 -0.67
C THR A 31 -14.91 -3.49 -1.95
N LEU A 32 -14.32 -3.26 -3.13
CA LEU A 32 -14.94 -3.53 -4.42
C LEU A 32 -15.19 -5.02 -4.68
N GLY A 33 -14.47 -5.91 -3.98
CA GLY A 33 -14.67 -7.35 -4.07
C GLY A 33 -15.87 -7.87 -3.27
N ARG A 34 -16.62 -7.00 -2.59
CA ARG A 34 -17.83 -7.37 -1.82
C ARG A 34 -19.06 -7.31 -2.72
N ASP A 35 -20.09 -8.10 -2.42
CA ASP A 35 -21.35 -8.12 -3.18
C ASP A 35 -22.03 -6.74 -3.27
N ASN A 36 -21.87 -5.90 -2.24
CA ASN A 36 -22.35 -4.53 -2.22
C ASN A 36 -21.26 -3.61 -1.65
N PRO A 37 -20.41 -3.00 -2.51
CA PRO A 37 -19.32 -2.15 -2.06
C PRO A 37 -19.83 -0.92 -1.30
N ASP A 38 -19.26 -0.68 -0.12
CA ASP A 38 -19.74 0.38 0.80
C ASP A 38 -19.39 1.81 0.36
N PHE A 39 -18.50 1.98 -0.61
CA PHE A 39 -17.87 3.26 -0.93
C PHE A 39 -17.89 3.59 -2.42
N ILE A 40 -18.02 4.87 -2.74
CA ILE A 40 -17.83 5.43 -4.09
C ILE A 40 -16.59 6.32 -4.06
N ALA A 41 -15.61 6.03 -4.93
CA ALA A 41 -14.41 6.87 -5.02
C ALA A 41 -14.67 8.18 -5.77
N ILE A 42 -14.09 9.26 -5.24
CA ILE A 42 -13.93 10.54 -5.95
C ILE A 42 -12.55 10.50 -6.60
N PRO A 43 -12.37 10.89 -7.89
CA PRO A 43 -11.10 10.79 -8.61
C PRO A 43 -10.10 11.88 -8.19
N VAL A 44 -9.79 11.95 -6.90
CA VAL A 44 -8.84 12.87 -6.29
C VAL A 44 -7.79 12.04 -5.57
N PHE A 45 -6.52 12.24 -5.94
CA PHE A 45 -5.37 11.49 -5.43
C PHE A 45 -4.42 12.42 -4.68
N PRO A 46 -4.71 12.74 -3.40
CA PRO A 46 -3.94 13.71 -2.63
C PRO A 46 -2.58 13.14 -2.21
N SER A 47 -2.51 11.87 -1.81
CA SER A 47 -1.24 11.21 -1.47
C SER A 47 -0.41 10.87 -2.71
N ARG A 48 0.81 11.42 -2.78
CA ARG A 48 1.79 11.17 -3.84
C ARG A 48 3.14 10.86 -3.22
N PHE A 49 3.74 9.71 -3.57
CA PHE A 49 5.02 9.30 -3.02
C PHE A 49 5.81 8.46 -4.02
N PHE A 50 7.13 8.62 -4.04
CA PHE A 50 8.01 7.82 -4.88
C PHE A 50 8.23 6.43 -4.26
N ARG A 51 7.50 5.42 -4.76
CA ARG A 51 7.43 4.09 -4.11
C ARG A 51 8.73 3.29 -4.13
N HIS A 52 9.62 3.55 -5.09
CA HIS A 52 10.92 2.86 -5.17
C HIS A 52 11.79 3.12 -3.93
N SER A 53 11.66 4.27 -3.26
CA SER A 53 12.44 4.59 -2.05
C SER A 53 11.87 3.98 -0.76
N CYS A 54 10.80 3.18 -0.84
CA CYS A 54 10.14 2.58 0.31
C CYS A 54 10.64 1.17 0.66
N ILE A 55 11.73 0.70 0.03
CA ILE A 55 12.40 -0.55 0.39
C ILE A 55 13.60 -0.20 1.25
N PHE A 56 13.60 -0.66 2.50
CA PHE A 56 14.69 -0.44 3.44
C PHE A 56 15.43 -1.74 3.68
N VAL A 57 16.75 -1.72 3.51
CA VAL A 57 17.63 -2.86 3.78
C VAL A 57 18.70 -2.46 4.79
N SER A 58 19.22 -3.42 5.53
CA SER A 58 20.36 -3.16 6.40
C SER A 58 21.60 -2.83 5.57
N ALA A 59 22.39 -1.85 5.99
CA ALA A 59 23.69 -1.55 5.39
C ALA A 59 24.67 -2.75 5.44
N LYS A 60 24.41 -3.75 6.29
CA LYS A 60 25.20 -4.98 6.41
C LYS A 60 24.65 -6.16 5.60
N SER A 61 23.56 -5.98 4.84
CA SER A 61 22.86 -7.07 4.16
C SER A 61 23.53 -7.54 2.87
N GLY A 62 24.38 -6.72 2.27
CA GLY A 62 24.94 -6.96 0.93
C GLY A 62 23.90 -6.88 -0.21
N ILE A 63 22.71 -6.32 0.05
CA ILE A 63 21.68 -6.09 -0.98
C ILE A 63 22.00 -4.77 -1.68
N GLU A 64 22.26 -4.83 -2.98
CA GLU A 64 22.63 -3.66 -3.79
C GLU A 64 21.64 -3.40 -4.94
N LYS A 65 20.92 -4.43 -5.37
CA LYS A 65 19.95 -4.35 -6.47
C LYS A 65 18.69 -5.17 -6.19
N PRO A 66 17.57 -4.90 -6.89
CA PRO A 66 16.30 -5.59 -6.64
C PRO A 66 16.39 -7.12 -6.69
N SER A 67 17.17 -7.70 -7.61
CA SER A 67 17.31 -9.16 -7.74
C SER A 67 17.87 -9.82 -6.48
N ASP A 68 18.60 -9.08 -5.64
CA ASP A 68 19.18 -9.62 -4.40
C ASP A 68 18.13 -9.83 -3.30
N LEU A 69 16.91 -9.32 -3.51
CA LEU A 69 15.74 -9.56 -2.65
C LEU A 69 15.14 -10.95 -2.84
N VAL A 70 15.42 -11.62 -3.96
CA VAL A 70 14.89 -12.95 -4.25
C VAL A 70 15.33 -13.95 -3.16
N GLY A 71 14.35 -14.67 -2.60
CA GLY A 71 14.57 -15.62 -1.51
C GLY A 71 14.86 -14.99 -0.14
N LYS A 72 14.84 -13.65 -0.01
CA LYS A 72 14.96 -12.97 1.29
C LYS A 72 13.60 -12.89 1.98
N ARG A 73 13.62 -12.78 3.31
CA ARG A 73 12.41 -12.49 4.10
C ARG A 73 12.15 -11.00 4.11
N ILE A 74 10.97 -10.59 3.66
CA ILE A 74 10.54 -9.19 3.60
C ILE A 74 9.51 -8.92 4.70
N GLY A 75 9.76 -7.91 5.52
CA GLY A 75 8.79 -7.42 6.51
C GLY A 75 7.93 -6.33 5.89
N VAL A 76 6.62 -6.39 6.10
CA VAL A 76 5.66 -5.35 5.69
C VAL A 76 4.72 -5.02 6.85
N PRO A 77 4.26 -3.77 7.00
CA PRO A 77 3.28 -3.43 8.03
C PRO A 77 1.97 -4.20 7.86
N GLU A 78 1.44 -4.20 6.62
CA GLU A 78 0.25 -4.94 6.23
C GLU A 78 0.40 -5.38 4.77
N TYR A 79 0.04 -6.62 4.44
CA TYR A 79 0.28 -7.21 3.12
C TYR A 79 -0.46 -6.45 2.00
N GLN A 80 -1.68 -6.04 2.29
CA GLN A 80 -2.60 -5.31 1.42
C GLN A 80 -2.42 -3.78 1.48
N MET A 81 -1.48 -3.24 2.26
CA MET A 81 -1.25 -1.79 2.28
C MET A 81 -0.85 -1.29 0.89
N THR A 82 -1.26 -0.06 0.55
CA THR A 82 -1.05 0.50 -0.79
C THR A 82 0.44 0.49 -1.18
N ALA A 83 1.35 0.83 -0.28
CA ALA A 83 2.78 0.86 -0.61
C ALA A 83 3.36 -0.53 -0.96
N PRO A 84 3.18 -1.59 -0.15
CA PRO A 84 3.58 -2.96 -0.52
C PRO A 84 2.98 -3.45 -1.83
N VAL A 85 1.71 -3.17 -2.12
CA VAL A 85 1.07 -3.56 -3.39
C VAL A 85 1.80 -2.92 -4.57
N TRP A 86 2.04 -1.61 -4.52
CA TRP A 86 2.78 -0.91 -5.56
C TRP A 86 4.23 -1.39 -5.70
N ILE A 87 4.91 -1.65 -4.59
CA ILE A 87 6.29 -2.15 -4.61
C ILE A 87 6.35 -3.53 -5.29
N ARG A 88 5.42 -4.43 -4.98
CA ARG A 88 5.34 -5.74 -5.63
C ARG A 88 5.09 -5.60 -7.14
N GLY A 89 4.16 -4.73 -7.54
CA GLY A 89 3.92 -4.43 -8.96
C GLY A 89 5.18 -3.89 -9.67
N ILE A 90 5.87 -2.93 -9.05
CA ILE A 90 7.13 -2.38 -9.59
C ILE A 90 8.20 -3.47 -9.73
N LEU A 91 8.40 -4.30 -8.70
CA LEU A 91 9.37 -5.39 -8.74
C LEU A 91 9.05 -6.40 -9.86
N GLN A 92 7.77 -6.69 -10.06
CA GLN A 92 7.30 -7.57 -11.12
C GLN A 92 7.49 -6.95 -12.51
N ASP A 93 6.93 -5.75 -12.74
CA ASP A 93 6.81 -5.13 -14.05
C ASP A 93 8.15 -4.59 -14.56
N GLU A 94 8.94 -3.94 -13.69
CA GLU A 94 10.17 -3.22 -14.09
C GLU A 94 11.43 -4.07 -13.90
N TYR A 95 11.40 -5.05 -12.99
CA TYR A 95 12.57 -5.86 -12.63
C TYR A 95 12.40 -7.36 -12.87
N GLY A 96 11.21 -7.81 -13.32
CA GLY A 96 10.95 -9.23 -13.61
C GLY A 96 11.03 -10.14 -12.39
N ILE A 97 10.88 -9.58 -11.18
CA ILE A 97 10.95 -10.33 -9.92
C ILE A 97 9.54 -10.77 -9.55
N ASP A 98 9.33 -12.08 -9.42
CA ASP A 98 8.07 -12.61 -8.90
C ASP A 98 7.91 -12.25 -7.41
N PRO A 99 6.89 -11.47 -7.04
CA PRO A 99 6.66 -11.08 -5.66
C PRO A 99 5.77 -12.06 -4.87
N ALA A 100 5.35 -13.18 -5.49
CA ALA A 100 4.50 -14.22 -4.89
C ALA A 100 5.28 -15.27 -4.08
#